data_AF-A0A1H5RF81-F1
#
_entry.id   AF-A0A1H5RF81-F1
#
_cell.length_a   1.000
_cell.length_b   1.000
_cell.length_c   1.000
_cell.angle_alpha   90.00
_cell.angle_beta   90.00
_cell.angle_gamma   90.00
#
_symmetry.space_group_name_H-M   'P 1'
#
loop_
_entity.id
_entity.type
_entity.pdbx_description
1 polymer ?
#
loop_
_entity_poly.entity_id
_entity_poly.type
_entity_poly.pdbx_seq_one_letter_code
_entity_poly.pdbx_strand_id
1 'polypeptide(L)'
;MNLLASGERIRNAWRAFGATFGPPALSLAMYPADGGLLPWGFDDDLGHYFWRTRGGPSEWTVLVEESSQWWEFDGGFGEFWTGLTKGEISAPVIPEGFPGDDYVVERA
;
A
#
# COMPACT_ATOMS: atom_id res chain seq x y z
N MET A 1 -11.55 11.56 -13.79
CA MET A 1 -11.58 10.16 -13.32
C MET A 1 -11.86 10.18 -11.83
N ASN A 2 -12.74 9.33 -11.30
CA ASN A 2 -13.06 9.32 -9.86
C ASN A 2 -12.40 8.13 -9.14
N LEU A 3 -12.32 8.20 -7.81
CA LEU A 3 -11.65 7.21 -6.96
C LEU A 3 -12.20 5.79 -7.16
N LEU A 4 -13.52 5.66 -7.37
CA LEU A 4 -14.18 4.38 -7.58
C LEU A 4 -13.73 3.69 -8.88
N ALA A 5 -13.73 4.42 -9.99
CA ALA A 5 -13.30 3.91 -11.29
C ALA A 5 -11.80 3.56 -11.28
N SER A 6 -10.97 4.37 -10.62
CA SER A 6 -9.55 4.07 -10.43
C SER A 6 -9.32 2.81 -9.60
N GLY A 7 -10.07 2.63 -8.51
CA GLY A 7 -9.95 1.47 -7.63
C GLY A 7 -10.39 0.14 -8.30
N GLU A 8 -11.37 0.17 -9.20
CA GLU A 8 -11.72 -1.00 -10.03
C GLU A 8 -10.61 -1.35 -11.03
N ARG A 9 -10.07 -0.36 -11.74
CA ARG A 9 -8.98 -0.57 -12.69
C ARG A 9 -7.76 -1.20 -12.02
N ILE A 10 -7.36 -0.68 -10.87
CA ILE A 10 -6.20 -1.19 -10.10
C ILE A 10 -6.45 -2.62 -9.65
N ARG A 11 -7.63 -2.92 -9.05
CA ARG A 11 -7.98 -4.30 -8.64
C ARG A 11 -7.96 -5.28 -9.81
N ASN A 12 -8.49 -4.88 -10.97
CA ASN A 12 -8.53 -5.73 -12.16
C ASN A 12 -7.12 -5.97 -12.73
N ALA A 13 -6.27 -4.94 -12.76
CA ALA A 13 -4.88 -5.07 -13.17
C ALA A 13 -4.12 -6.07 -12.29
N TRP A 14 -4.28 -5.99 -10.97
CA TRP A 14 -3.65 -6.93 -10.02
C TRP A 14 -4.18 -8.36 -10.16
N ARG A 15 -5.48 -8.54 -10.42
CA ARG A 15 -6.04 -9.87 -10.73
C ARG A 15 -5.45 -10.46 -12.01
N ALA A 16 -5.33 -9.65 -13.06
CA ALA A 16 -4.73 -10.08 -14.32
C ALA A 16 -3.24 -10.41 -14.15
N PHE A 17 -2.49 -9.57 -13.42
CA PHE A 17 -1.09 -9.79 -13.09
C PHE A 17 -0.86 -11.13 -12.39
N GLY A 18 -1.63 -11.42 -11.32
CA GLY A 18 -1.54 -12.70 -10.61
C GLY A 18 -1.93 -13.91 -11.47
N ALA A 19 -2.84 -13.75 -12.42
CA ALA A 19 -3.20 -14.82 -13.36
C ALA A 19 -2.10 -15.10 -14.40
N THR A 20 -1.34 -14.07 -14.79
CA THR A 20 -0.27 -14.17 -15.81
C THR A 20 1.06 -14.65 -15.24
N PHE A 21 1.46 -14.15 -14.06
CA PHE A 21 2.79 -14.38 -13.51
C PHE A 21 2.83 -15.41 -12.37
N GLY A 22 1.69 -16.02 -12.04
CA GLY A 22 1.54 -16.86 -10.85
C GLY A 22 1.37 -16.00 -9.59
N PRO A 23 1.14 -16.62 -8.41
CA PRO A 23 1.04 -15.84 -7.18
C PRO A 23 2.34 -15.06 -6.97
N PRO A 24 2.27 -13.80 -6.51
CA PRO A 24 3.46 -13.10 -6.03
C PRO A 24 4.17 -13.96 -4.99
N ALA A 25 5.46 -13.70 -4.74
CA ALA A 25 6.26 -14.42 -3.74
C ALA A 25 5.57 -14.51 -2.35
N LEU A 26 4.68 -13.56 -2.06
CA LEU A 26 3.61 -13.65 -1.07
C LEU A 26 2.32 -14.09 -1.80
N SER A 27 1.82 -15.30 -1.55
CA SER A 27 0.63 -15.87 -2.20
C SER A 27 -0.68 -15.19 -1.77
N LEU A 28 -0.82 -13.88 -1.99
CA LEU A 28 -1.90 -13.07 -1.45
C LEU A 28 -2.98 -12.92 -2.51
N ALA A 29 -4.11 -13.59 -2.28
CA ALA A 29 -5.32 -13.38 -3.06
C ALA A 29 -5.82 -11.91 -2.90
N MET A 30 -6.58 -11.42 -3.88
CA MET A 30 -7.22 -10.11 -3.78
C MET A 30 -8.50 -10.18 -2.93
N TYR A 31 -8.79 -9.13 -2.16
CA TYR A 31 -10.09 -8.97 -1.48
C TYR A 31 -11.25 -9.17 -2.48
N PRO A 32 -12.31 -9.94 -2.13
CA PRO A 32 -12.74 -10.33 -0.78
C PRO A 32 -12.26 -11.70 -0.29
N ALA A 33 -11.23 -12.30 -0.88
CA ALA A 33 -10.64 -13.51 -0.29
C ALA A 33 -10.14 -13.21 1.14
N ASP A 34 -10.23 -14.20 2.04
CA ASP A 34 -9.80 -14.03 3.43
C ASP A 34 -8.31 -13.65 3.51
N GLY A 35 -8.01 -12.65 4.34
CA GLY A 35 -6.70 -12.01 4.40
C GLY A 35 -6.35 -11.18 3.16
N GLY A 36 -7.14 -11.17 2.09
CA GLY A 36 -6.76 -10.69 0.76
C GLY A 36 -6.34 -9.22 0.69
N LEU A 37 -5.75 -8.83 -0.45
CA LEU A 37 -5.27 -7.47 -0.67
C LEU A 37 -6.39 -6.56 -1.18
N LEU A 38 -6.55 -5.40 -0.53
CA LEU A 38 -7.42 -4.33 -1.01
C LEU A 38 -6.55 -3.10 -1.33
N PRO A 39 -6.34 -2.76 -2.61
CA PRO A 39 -5.54 -1.60 -2.98
C PRO A 39 -6.23 -0.30 -2.59
N TRP A 40 -5.46 0.65 -2.08
CA TRP A 40 -5.94 1.98 -1.68
C TRP A 40 -5.07 3.14 -2.20
N GLY A 41 -3.85 2.88 -2.65
CA GLY A 41 -2.95 3.91 -3.15
C GLY A 41 -1.96 3.38 -4.18
N PHE A 42 -1.44 4.29 -4.97
CA PHE A 42 -0.24 4.13 -5.78
C PHE A 42 0.49 5.48 -5.82
N ASP A 43 1.81 5.48 -5.94
CA ASP A 43 2.61 6.67 -6.18
C ASP A 43 3.23 6.66 -7.59
N ASP A 44 3.95 7.73 -7.92
CA ASP A 44 4.61 7.88 -9.22
C ASP A 44 5.95 7.12 -9.30
N ASP A 45 6.43 6.58 -8.18
CA ASP A 45 7.68 5.82 -8.04
C ASP A 45 7.43 4.30 -8.07
N LEU A 46 6.31 3.86 -8.64
CA LEU A 46 5.88 2.46 -8.80
C LEU A 46 5.48 1.76 -7.49
N GLY A 47 5.32 2.53 -6.42
CA GLY A 47 4.79 2.06 -5.15
C GLY A 47 3.31 1.75 -5.22
N HIS A 48 2.94 0.56 -4.76
CA HIS A 48 1.55 0.14 -4.61
C HIS A 48 1.23 -0.12 -3.15
N TYR A 49 0.06 0.36 -2.73
CA TYR A 49 -0.34 0.32 -1.33
C TYR A 49 -1.65 -0.42 -1.14
N PHE A 50 -1.65 -1.35 -0.19
CA PHE A 50 -2.75 -2.27 0.07
C PHE A 50 -3.08 -2.32 1.56
N TRP A 51 -4.34 -2.63 1.83
CA TRP A 51 -4.75 -3.21 3.09
C TRP A 51 -4.58 -4.72 3.01
N ARG A 52 -3.95 -5.32 4.01
CA ARG A 52 -3.98 -6.76 4.23
C ARG A 52 -5.18 -7.09 5.10
N THR A 53 -6.23 -7.65 4.48
CA THR A 53 -7.57 -7.77 5.11
C THR A 53 -7.71 -9.00 6.01
N ARG A 54 -6.79 -9.19 6.95
CA ARG A 54 -6.86 -10.26 7.97
C ARG A 54 -7.71 -9.77 9.16
N GLY A 55 -8.64 -10.59 9.63
CA GLY A 55 -9.50 -10.21 10.76
C GLY A 55 -10.47 -9.07 10.43
N GLY A 56 -10.89 -8.32 11.45
CA GLY A 56 -11.77 -7.18 11.31
C GLY A 56 -11.08 -5.95 10.72
N PRO A 57 -11.83 -4.96 10.19
CA PRO A 57 -11.25 -3.75 9.58
C PRO A 57 -10.28 -2.96 10.45
N SER A 58 -10.42 -3.02 11.79
CA SER A 58 -9.49 -2.39 12.73
C SER A 58 -8.16 -3.11 12.88
N GLU A 59 -8.05 -4.33 12.37
CA GLU A 59 -6.85 -5.18 12.43
C GLU A 59 -6.10 -5.19 11.09
N TRP A 60 -6.60 -4.47 10.08
CA TRP A 60 -5.98 -4.44 8.77
C TRP A 60 -4.68 -3.64 8.79
N THR A 61 -3.61 -4.29 8.35
CA THR A 61 -2.26 -3.72 8.24
C THR A 61 -2.01 -3.12 6.86
N VAL A 62 -1.03 -2.21 6.78
CA VAL A 62 -0.55 -1.66 5.52
C VAL A 62 0.47 -2.63 4.91
N LEU A 63 0.24 -3.02 3.66
CA LEU A 63 1.19 -3.75 2.84
C LEU A 63 1.59 -2.88 1.65
N VAL A 64 2.88 -2.82 1.38
CA VAL A 64 3.47 -2.06 0.29
C VAL A 64 4.14 -3.03 -0.67
N GLU A 65 3.99 -2.78 -1.96
CA GLU A 65 4.72 -3.44 -3.02
C GLU A 65 5.45 -2.41 -3.88
N GLU A 66 6.73 -2.69 -4.16
CA GLU A 66 7.54 -1.93 -5.10
C GLU A 66 8.44 -2.92 -5.84
N SER A 67 8.40 -2.93 -7.16
CA SER A 67 9.31 -3.74 -7.99
C SER A 67 9.39 -5.22 -7.58
N SER A 68 8.24 -5.84 -7.27
CA SER A 68 8.07 -7.21 -6.75
C SER A 68 8.61 -7.47 -5.34
N GLN A 69 9.05 -6.44 -4.63
CA GLN A 69 9.40 -6.50 -3.21
C GLN A 69 8.19 -6.11 -2.37
N TRP A 70 7.97 -6.87 -1.31
CA TRP A 70 6.81 -6.70 -0.43
C TRP A 70 7.28 -6.35 0.97
N TRP A 71 6.60 -5.38 1.59
CA TRP A 71 6.88 -4.95 2.94
C TRP A 71 5.56 -4.70 3.69
N GLU A 72 5.42 -5.30 4.88
CA GLU A 72 4.24 -5.16 5.73
C GLU A 72 4.58 -4.28 6.92
N PHE A 73 3.79 -3.23 7.12
CA PHE A 73 3.81 -2.39 8.31
C PHE A 73 2.77 -2.91 9.30
N ASP A 74 3.21 -3.24 10.51
CA ASP A 74 2.36 -3.71 11.60
C ASP A 74 1.60 -2.53 12.25
N GLY A 75 0.70 -1.93 11.47
CA GLY A 75 -0.11 -0.79 11.85
C GLY A 75 -1.07 -0.36 10.74
N GLY A 76 -2.02 0.49 11.11
CA GLY A 76 -3.04 1.01 10.18
C GLY A 76 -2.54 2.19 9.34
N PHE A 77 -3.34 2.60 8.36
CA PHE A 77 -3.06 3.74 7.47
C PHE A 77 -2.70 5.04 8.22
N GLY A 78 -3.42 5.36 9.30
CA GLY A 78 -3.14 6.57 10.08
C GLY A 78 -1.78 6.53 10.75
N GLU A 79 -1.42 5.38 11.34
CA GLU A 79 -0.13 5.17 12.00
C GLU A 79 1.01 5.18 10.98
N PHE A 80 0.80 4.57 9.81
CA PHE A 80 1.77 4.57 8.72
C PHE A 80 2.15 5.98 8.28
N TRP A 81 1.17 6.82 7.92
CA TRP A 81 1.46 8.18 7.47
C TRP A 81 1.96 9.09 8.59
N THR A 82 1.47 8.90 9.82
CA THR A 82 1.96 9.65 10.99
C THR A 82 3.41 9.30 11.28
N GLY A 83 3.77 8.02 11.26
CA GLY A 83 5.14 7.57 11.48
C GLY A 83 6.08 8.08 10.39
N LEU A 84 5.65 8.01 9.12
CA LEU A 84 6.45 8.51 7.99
C LEU A 84 6.70 10.01 8.13
N THR A 85 5.65 10.81 8.35
CA THR A 85 5.77 12.28 8.42
C THR A 85 6.51 12.79 9.66
N LYS A 86 6.72 11.93 10.67
CA LYS A 86 7.58 12.24 11.82
C LYS A 86 9.00 11.69 11.69
N GLY A 87 9.29 10.94 10.62
CA GLY A 87 10.56 10.21 10.48
C GLY A 87 10.73 9.06 11.48
N GLU A 88 9.64 8.56 12.08
CA GLU A 88 9.65 7.46 13.05
C GLU A 88 9.73 6.09 12.37
N ILE A 89 9.32 6.00 11.10
CA ILE A 89 9.40 4.78 10.28
C ILE A 89 10.02 5.07 8.93
N SER A 90 10.71 4.08 8.36
CA SER A 90 11.22 4.10 6.98
C SER A 90 10.57 2.96 6.22
N ALA A 91 9.83 3.29 5.16
CA ALA A 91 9.26 2.30 4.26
C ALA A 91 10.13 2.19 3.00
N PRO A 92 10.38 0.99 2.43
CA PRO A 92 11.27 0.84 1.28
C PRO A 92 10.86 1.66 0.04
N VAL A 93 9.54 1.82 -0.16
CA VAL A 93 8.96 2.60 -1.26
C VAL A 93 9.10 4.11 -1.09
N ILE A 94 9.43 4.56 0.12
CA ILE A 94 9.55 5.98 0.42
C ILE A 94 11.05 6.33 0.40
N PRO A 95 11.44 7.40 -0.32
CA PRO A 95 12.82 7.84 -0.35
C PRO A 95 13.42 8.00 1.05
N GLU A 96 14.67 7.60 1.20
CA GLU A 96 15.41 7.77 2.44
C GLU A 96 15.46 9.26 2.84
N GLY A 97 15.27 9.52 4.14
CA GLY A 97 15.25 10.88 4.67
C GLY A 97 13.91 11.61 4.47
N PHE A 98 12.82 10.90 4.13
CA PHE A 98 11.48 11.48 4.17
C PHE A 98 10.97 11.66 5.63
N PRO A 99 10.30 12.78 5.95
CA PRO A 99 10.24 14.00 5.14
C PRO A 99 11.60 14.72 5.19
N GLY A 100 12.03 15.29 4.07
CA GLY A 100 13.30 16.03 4.01
C GLY A 100 13.32 17.18 5.01
N ASP A 101 14.50 17.57 5.52
CA ASP A 101 14.67 18.57 6.59
C ASP A 101 14.04 19.95 6.28
N ASP A 102 13.78 20.26 5.01
CA ASP A 102 13.28 21.53 4.50
C ASP A 102 11.79 21.50 4.13
N TYR A 103 11.05 20.45 4.51
CA TYR A 103 9.62 20.37 4.21
C TYR A 103 8.81 21.46 4.93
N VAL A 104 7.82 22.04 4.22
CA VAL A 104 6.87 23.00 4.78
C VAL A 104 5.47 22.41 4.64
N VAL A 105 4.74 22.34 5.76
CA VAL A 105 3.33 21.95 5.74
C VAL A 105 2.49 23.18 5.40
N GLU A 106 1.97 23.22 4.18
CA GLU A 106 1.01 24.26 3.78
C GLU A 106 -0.34 24.05 4.50
N ARG A 107 -0.92 25.14 4.99
CA ARG A 107 -2.30 25.12 5.50
C ARG A 107 -3.25 25.37 4.33
N ALA A 108 -4.15 24.43 4.09
CA ALA A 108 -5.26 24.56 3.15
C ALA A 108 -6.29 25.61 3.59
#